data_AF-V5I5Z5-F1
#
_entry.id   AF-V5I5Z5-F1
#
_cell.length_a   1.000
_cell.length_b   1.000
_cell.length_c   1.000
_cell.angle_alpha   90.00
_cell.angle_beta   90.00
_cell.angle_gamma   90.00
#
_symmetry.space_group_name_H-M   'P 1'
#
loop_
_entity.id
_entity.type
_entity.pdbx_description
1 polymer ?
#
loop_
_entity_poly.entity_id
_entity_poly.type
_entity_poly.pdbx_seq_one_letter_code
_entity_poly.pdbx_strand_id
1 'polypeptide(L)'
;MRGVFLQDGSVAARSSIKLKNMAKRPGHVGPKCSTSKSCEPGLVSVGALSPNIPHVLGDPSMSNLDEVGRYYLDYYNGRICKLFIVYDSDQNPFRSLISLALEDSILLKAVLALAACHKANTSCSFYQPDTLSVQSRKAKQDALYFKCRAITEISCALHDVTLQRQDATVASIFLLVFLDLLESGSDRWNFHLEGAKRLMSLFRISSQPEDGAGQDPGRTVQRIRDFIARQLYLIETLGSTFVRPKLIPQYSSSVYAISSQETVEQSFLGCPEYLLNAIQSLSLKRDAAASGVLLDQAIISNHIQDTRRILESIQNFDCYTWASSLPQTHHSPDRDIGRLCILSESYKIGALLYGERVIEAFASCTTVQDGLACELIRLIAILKDDRTLLKCALWPICIAGLECRRQDQRNFLTGCLERFWEDTSCLNVINAAKILQKYWQQADGLGGDPWQWIFAIGCLGADWLLI
;
A
#
# COMPACT_ATOMS: atom_id res chain seq x y z
N MET A 1 25.80 -54.41 7.03
CA MET A 1 26.58 -54.83 5.84
C MET A 1 26.41 -53.74 4.79
N ARG A 2 27.27 -52.73 4.68
CA ARG A 2 28.63 -52.64 4.10
C ARG A 2 28.70 -52.86 2.57
N GLY A 3 29.24 -51.83 1.89
CA GLY A 3 29.75 -51.77 0.50
C GLY A 3 29.09 -50.59 -0.24
N VAL A 4 29.69 -49.42 -0.54
CA VAL A 4 31.06 -48.90 -0.81
C VAL A 4 31.73 -49.42 -2.09
N PHE A 5 31.78 -48.54 -3.10
CA PHE A 5 32.81 -48.31 -4.16
C PHE A 5 32.56 -46.86 -4.67
N LEU A 6 33.39 -45.82 -4.47
CA LEU A 6 34.68 -45.44 -5.10
C LEU A 6 34.65 -45.45 -6.65
N GLN A 7 35.20 -44.51 -7.44
CA GLN A 7 35.68 -43.12 -7.37
C GLN A 7 36.03 -42.73 -8.85
N ASP A 8 36.43 -41.48 -9.09
CA ASP A 8 37.06 -40.87 -10.29
C ASP A 8 36.11 -40.23 -11.33
N GLY A 9 36.32 -39.01 -11.83
CA GLY A 9 37.36 -38.01 -11.58
C GLY A 9 37.20 -36.80 -12.53
N SER A 10 37.42 -35.59 -11.98
CA SER A 10 38.02 -34.36 -12.57
C SER A 10 37.63 -33.86 -13.98
N VAL A 11 37.22 -32.58 -14.10
CA VAL A 11 38.12 -31.45 -14.46
C VAL A 11 37.29 -30.14 -14.47
N ALA A 12 37.78 -29.15 -13.71
CA ALA A 12 37.29 -27.77 -13.70
C ALA A 12 38.06 -26.90 -14.69
N ALA A 13 37.36 -26.03 -15.44
CA ALA A 13 37.97 -24.98 -16.25
C ALA A 13 37.55 -23.60 -15.69
N ARG A 14 38.48 -22.93 -15.01
CA ARG A 14 38.42 -21.49 -14.67
C ARG A 14 39.14 -20.72 -15.77
N SER A 15 38.47 -19.77 -16.41
CA SER A 15 39.11 -18.78 -17.28
C SER A 15 39.20 -17.43 -16.55
N SER A 16 40.43 -17.02 -16.25
CA SER A 16 40.77 -15.71 -15.70
C SER A 16 41.12 -14.74 -16.82
N ILE A 17 40.41 -13.61 -16.91
CA ILE A 17 40.70 -12.51 -17.83
C ILE A 17 41.72 -11.57 -17.18
N LYS A 18 42.89 -11.44 -17.81
CA LYS A 18 43.96 -10.48 -17.46
C LYS A 18 43.64 -9.10 -18.05
N LEU A 19 43.51 -8.07 -17.20
CA LEU A 19 43.60 -6.66 -17.63
C LEU A 19 45.07 -6.28 -17.87
N LYS A 20 45.36 -5.67 -19.03
CA LYS A 20 46.63 -5.02 -19.35
C LYS A 20 46.54 -3.52 -19.07
N ASN A 21 47.49 -3.02 -18.29
CA ASN A 21 47.84 -1.60 -18.15
C ASN A 21 48.54 -1.09 -19.42
N MET A 22 48.21 0.14 -19.86
CA MET A 22 49.16 1.03 -20.54
C MET A 22 48.88 2.50 -20.18
N ALA A 23 49.96 3.20 -19.84
CA ALA A 23 50.03 4.58 -19.39
C ALA A 23 50.16 5.59 -20.55
N LYS A 24 49.79 6.87 -20.31
CA LYS A 24 50.68 8.05 -20.44
C LYS A 24 49.92 9.39 -20.26
N ARG A 25 50.49 10.27 -19.43
CA ARG A 25 50.27 11.74 -19.39
C ARG A 25 51.24 12.44 -20.36
N PRO A 26 50.95 13.68 -20.78
CA PRO A 26 51.66 14.88 -20.29
C PRO A 26 50.66 16.04 -20.00
N GLY A 27 50.88 17.13 -19.24
CA GLY A 27 52.06 17.82 -18.75
C GLY A 27 52.14 19.24 -19.36
N HIS A 28 51.57 20.27 -18.72
CA HIS A 28 51.93 21.70 -18.93
C HIS A 28 51.45 22.57 -17.73
N VAL A 29 52.37 23.09 -16.91
CA VAL A 29 52.97 24.45 -16.86
C VAL A 29 51.99 25.55 -16.44
N GLY A 30 52.20 26.10 -15.24
CA GLY A 30 51.67 27.41 -14.82
C GLY A 30 52.75 28.50 -14.84
N PRO A 31 52.42 29.73 -14.44
CA PRO A 31 53.43 30.67 -13.94
C PRO A 31 53.12 31.19 -12.53
N LYS A 32 54.20 31.37 -11.75
CA LYS A 32 54.28 32.10 -10.47
C LYS A 32 54.77 33.53 -10.71
N CYS A 33 54.32 34.47 -9.88
CA CYS A 33 55.06 35.63 -9.35
C CYS A 33 54.10 36.45 -8.46
N SER A 34 54.44 37.13 -7.37
CA SER A 34 55.61 37.22 -6.49
C SER A 34 55.28 38.33 -5.46
N THR A 35 55.63 38.14 -4.17
CA THR A 35 56.07 39.14 -3.16
C THR A 35 55.18 40.38 -2.89
N SER A 36 55.01 40.95 -1.70
CA SER A 36 55.43 40.74 -0.31
C SER A 36 54.92 42.01 0.41
N LYS A 37 54.35 41.93 1.62
CA LYS A 37 54.58 42.91 2.69
C LYS A 37 54.04 42.39 4.01
N SER A 38 54.97 42.38 4.96
CA SER A 38 54.89 42.06 6.37
C SER A 38 53.98 43.02 7.16
N CYS A 39 53.24 42.48 8.13
CA CYS A 39 52.97 43.11 9.42
C CYS A 39 52.74 42.00 10.46
N GLU A 40 53.50 42.04 11.55
CA GLU A 40 53.34 41.18 12.73
C GLU A 40 51.98 41.39 13.41
N PRO A 41 51.38 40.36 14.03
CA PRO A 41 50.36 40.56 15.04
C PRO A 41 50.87 40.22 16.45
N GLY A 42 50.75 41.20 17.34
CA GLY A 42 50.89 41.05 18.78
C GLY A 42 49.87 40.05 19.33
N LEU A 43 50.33 39.34 20.37
CA LEU A 43 49.58 38.35 21.12
C LEU A 43 48.43 39.03 21.88
N VAL A 44 47.18 38.81 21.46
CA VAL A 44 45.98 39.12 22.25
C VAL A 44 45.13 37.86 22.34
N SER A 45 44.95 37.39 23.57
CA SER A 45 44.09 36.26 23.93
C SER A 45 42.64 36.56 23.58
N VAL A 46 42.08 35.84 22.61
CA VAL A 46 40.64 35.86 22.29
C VAL A 46 40.04 34.56 22.80
N GLY A 47 39.26 34.66 23.88
CA GLY A 47 38.40 33.57 24.33
C GLY A 47 37.42 33.20 23.22
N ALA A 48 37.29 31.90 22.96
CA ALA A 48 36.38 31.35 21.97
C ALA A 48 34.93 31.71 22.33
N LEU A 49 34.37 32.72 21.65
CA LEU A 49 32.94 32.94 21.57
C LEU A 49 32.39 32.00 20.49
N SER A 50 31.72 30.93 20.93
CA SER A 50 30.91 30.10 20.04
C SER A 50 29.84 30.96 19.37
N PRO A 51 29.65 30.85 18.04
CA PRO A 51 28.56 31.56 17.38
C PRO A 51 27.23 30.96 17.83
N ASN A 52 26.42 31.78 18.52
CA ASN A 52 25.03 31.47 18.82
C ASN A 52 24.28 31.24 17.50
N ILE A 53 24.03 29.98 17.20
CA ILE A 53 23.07 29.57 16.18
C ILE A 53 21.72 30.12 16.65
N PRO A 54 20.97 30.88 15.82
CA PRO A 54 19.63 31.32 16.20
C PRO A 54 18.80 30.07 16.49
N HIS A 55 18.33 29.94 17.73
CA HIS A 55 17.30 28.97 18.05
C HIS A 55 16.10 29.30 17.18
N VAL A 56 15.86 28.47 16.16
CA VAL A 56 14.58 28.44 15.45
C VAL A 56 13.52 28.30 16.54
N LEU A 57 12.66 29.30 16.68
CA LEU A 57 11.49 29.23 17.56
C LEU A 57 10.72 27.97 17.17
N GLY A 58 10.82 26.93 18.00
CA GLY A 58 10.10 25.69 17.79
C GLY A 58 8.61 25.96 17.79
N ASP A 59 7.86 25.24 16.95
CA ASP A 59 6.40 25.31 16.95
C ASP A 59 5.89 24.96 18.37
N PRO A 60 5.12 25.84 19.04
CA PRO A 60 4.65 25.60 20.41
C PRO A 60 3.84 24.30 20.53
N SER A 61 3.20 23.82 19.46
CA SER A 61 2.48 22.54 19.42
C SER A 61 3.39 21.31 19.55
N MET A 62 4.68 21.44 19.23
CA MET A 62 5.68 20.36 19.31
C MET A 62 6.43 20.31 20.65
N SER A 63 6.14 21.23 21.57
CA SER A 63 6.84 21.35 22.86
C SER A 63 6.67 20.12 23.76
N ASN A 64 5.56 19.40 23.61
CA ASN A 64 5.21 18.23 24.41
C ASN A 64 5.83 16.91 23.92
N LEU A 65 6.43 16.89 22.73
CA LEU A 65 7.05 15.69 22.16
C LEU A 65 8.49 15.54 22.66
N ASP A 66 8.91 14.32 22.96
CA ASP A 66 10.32 14.00 23.17
C ASP A 66 11.10 13.96 21.83
N GLU A 67 12.42 13.81 21.90
CA GLU A 67 13.27 13.79 20.70
C GLU A 67 12.88 12.68 19.71
N VAL A 68 12.50 11.51 20.23
CA VAL A 68 12.10 10.35 19.44
C VAL A 68 10.77 10.60 18.72
N GLY A 69 9.79 11.16 19.44
CA GLY A 69 8.50 11.56 18.88
C GLY A 69 8.64 12.60 17.77
N ARG A 70 9.48 13.63 17.98
CA ARG A 70 9.73 14.65 16.93
C ARG A 70 10.37 14.05 15.69
N TYR A 71 11.36 13.16 15.85
CA TYR A 71 11.99 12.48 14.73
C TYR A 71 11.00 11.66 13.90
N TYR A 72 10.15 10.84 14.55
CA TYR A 72 9.20 10.01 13.82
C TYR A 72 8.02 10.80 13.25
N LEU A 73 7.62 11.90 13.87
CA LEU A 73 6.60 12.79 13.30
C LEU A 73 7.11 13.50 12.03
N ASP A 74 8.35 13.97 12.03
CA ASP A 74 9.00 14.52 10.84
C ASP A 74 9.14 13.44 9.75
N TYR A 75 9.57 12.24 10.13
CA TYR A 75 9.64 11.09 9.23
C TYR A 75 8.27 10.73 8.63
N TYR A 76 7.20 10.79 9.44
CA TYR A 76 5.83 10.58 8.98
C TYR A 76 5.47 11.58 7.87
N ASN A 77 5.67 12.88 8.13
CA ASN A 77 5.37 13.94 7.17
C ASN A 77 6.18 13.80 5.86
N GLY A 78 7.48 13.50 5.97
CA GLY A 78 8.38 13.45 4.81
C GLY A 78 8.35 12.13 4.02
N ARG A 79 7.90 11.03 4.63
CA ARG A 79 7.95 9.68 4.02
C ARG A 79 6.61 8.98 3.95
N ILE A 80 5.84 8.97 5.05
CA ILE A 80 4.60 8.18 5.14
C ILE A 80 3.44 8.86 4.42
N CYS A 81 3.25 10.17 4.61
CA CYS A 81 2.12 10.87 3.99
C CYS A 81 2.08 10.66 2.47
N LYS A 82 3.24 10.73 1.81
CA LYS A 82 3.36 10.52 0.37
C LYS A 82 3.35 9.06 -0.07
N LEU A 83 3.51 8.11 0.86
CA LEU A 83 3.56 6.68 0.55
C LEU A 83 2.18 6.19 0.11
N PHE A 84 1.16 6.50 0.90
CA PHE A 84 -0.21 6.00 0.75
C PHE A 84 -1.14 6.93 -0.05
N ILE A 85 -0.59 7.66 -1.01
CA ILE A 85 -1.35 8.54 -1.92
C ILE A 85 -0.76 8.46 -3.33
N VAL A 86 -1.58 8.56 -4.37
CA VAL A 86 -1.11 8.53 -5.76
C VAL A 86 -0.17 9.69 -6.05
N TYR A 87 -0.68 10.93 -5.94
CA TYR A 87 0.11 12.15 -6.11
C TYR A 87 0.14 12.95 -4.82
N ASP A 88 1.34 13.24 -4.35
CA ASP A 88 1.54 13.97 -3.12
C ASP A 88 1.36 15.49 -3.35
N SER A 89 0.71 16.16 -2.39
CA SER A 89 0.48 17.60 -2.43
C SER A 89 0.31 18.18 -1.01
N ASP A 90 0.25 19.50 -0.90
CA ASP A 90 -0.05 20.17 0.39
C ASP A 90 -1.46 19.85 0.91
N GLN A 91 -2.35 19.36 0.03
CA GLN A 91 -3.71 18.93 0.40
C GLN A 91 -3.78 17.43 0.77
N ASN A 92 -2.63 16.77 0.96
CA ASN A 92 -2.56 15.36 1.35
C ASN A 92 -3.34 15.12 2.67
N PRO A 93 -4.40 14.29 2.66
CA PRO A 93 -5.20 14.03 3.85
C PRO A 93 -4.44 13.39 5.01
N PHE A 94 -3.38 12.61 4.75
CA PHE A 94 -2.52 12.07 5.80
C PHE A 94 -1.74 13.17 6.52
N ARG A 95 -1.35 14.26 5.84
CA ARG A 95 -0.74 15.41 6.52
C ARG A 95 -1.71 16.14 7.43
N SER A 96 -2.99 16.18 7.03
CA SER A 96 -4.05 16.78 7.86
C SER A 96 -4.23 16.04 9.20
N LEU A 97 -3.82 14.76 9.28
CA LEU A 97 -3.84 14.00 10.54
C LEU A 97 -2.79 14.46 11.55
N ILE A 98 -1.72 15.16 11.13
CA ILE A 98 -0.65 15.61 12.03
C ILE A 98 -1.20 16.58 13.08
N SER A 99 -2.01 17.56 12.66
CA SER A 99 -2.62 18.52 13.60
C SER A 99 -3.50 17.82 14.63
N LEU A 100 -4.32 16.85 14.19
CA LEU A 100 -5.13 16.04 15.11
C LEU A 100 -4.25 15.18 16.03
N ALA A 101 -3.15 14.62 15.53
CA ALA A 101 -2.24 13.80 16.30
C ALA A 101 -1.53 14.58 17.42
N LEU A 102 -1.22 15.86 17.21
CA LEU A 102 -0.60 16.70 18.24
C LEU A 102 -1.54 16.97 19.43
N GLU A 103 -2.85 16.87 19.21
CA GLU A 103 -3.88 17.07 20.23
C GLU A 103 -4.39 15.75 20.84
N ASP A 104 -4.20 14.62 20.15
CA ASP A 104 -4.67 13.30 20.57
C ASP A 104 -3.55 12.27 20.73
N SER A 105 -3.39 11.78 21.95
CA SER A 105 -2.36 10.81 22.34
C SER A 105 -2.45 9.48 21.57
N ILE A 106 -3.66 9.00 21.29
CA ILE A 106 -3.89 7.71 20.62
C ILE A 106 -3.42 7.80 19.17
N LEU A 107 -3.85 8.87 18.49
CA LEU A 107 -3.52 9.13 17.10
C LEU A 107 -2.02 9.41 16.94
N LEU A 108 -1.41 10.17 17.85
CA LEU A 108 0.03 10.36 17.89
C LEU A 108 0.77 9.03 17.91
N LYS A 109 0.41 8.13 18.81
CA LYS A 109 1.06 6.82 18.91
C LYS A 109 0.87 5.98 17.65
N ALA A 110 -0.30 6.01 17.03
CA ALA A 110 -0.52 5.33 15.75
C ALA A 110 0.36 5.91 14.62
N VAL A 111 0.46 7.24 14.53
CA VAL A 111 1.34 7.96 13.58
C VAL A 111 2.81 7.58 13.78
N LEU A 112 3.30 7.61 15.02
CA LEU A 112 4.68 7.28 15.36
C LEU A 112 4.98 5.79 15.13
N ALA A 113 4.04 4.89 15.43
CA ALA A 113 4.18 3.46 15.15
C ALA A 113 4.36 3.18 13.66
N LEU A 114 3.54 3.82 12.82
CA LEU A 114 3.59 3.68 11.36
C LEU A 114 4.93 4.18 10.80
N ALA A 115 5.38 5.36 11.25
CA ALA A 115 6.66 5.93 10.86
C ALA A 115 7.85 5.06 11.28
N ALA A 116 7.87 4.59 12.53
CA ALA A 116 8.94 3.76 13.07
C ALA A 116 8.99 2.38 12.39
N CYS A 117 7.83 1.78 12.09
CA CYS A 117 7.74 0.51 11.39
C CYS A 117 8.33 0.61 9.98
N HIS A 118 7.91 1.61 9.20
CA HIS A 118 8.46 1.85 7.87
C HIS A 118 9.97 2.12 7.94
N LYS A 119 10.43 2.92 8.91
CA LYS A 119 11.88 3.17 9.11
C LYS A 119 12.65 1.87 9.36
N ALA A 120 12.13 0.97 10.17
CA ALA A 120 12.75 -0.34 10.40
C ALA A 120 12.87 -1.13 9.08
N ASN A 121 11.81 -1.15 8.27
CA ASN A 121 11.75 -1.88 7.00
C ASN A 121 12.71 -1.35 5.95
N THR A 122 13.04 -0.05 5.92
CA THR A 122 13.98 0.53 4.93
C THR A 122 15.39 -0.08 4.95
N SER A 123 15.75 -0.82 6.02
CA SER A 123 17.03 -1.52 6.12
C SER A 123 16.97 -3.00 5.70
N CYS A 124 15.78 -3.51 5.37
CA CYS A 124 15.55 -4.89 4.99
C CYS A 124 15.70 -5.07 3.47
N SER A 125 16.08 -6.28 3.04
CA SER A 125 16.08 -6.65 1.62
C SER A 125 14.86 -7.50 1.28
N PHE A 126 14.44 -7.47 0.02
CA PHE A 126 13.32 -8.26 -0.48
C PHE A 126 13.48 -9.77 -0.20
N TYR A 127 14.69 -10.28 -0.36
CA TYR A 127 15.01 -11.71 -0.20
C TYR A 127 15.38 -12.12 1.23
N GLN A 128 15.74 -11.16 2.08
CA GLN A 128 16.15 -11.40 3.47
C GLN A 128 15.52 -10.35 4.40
N PRO A 129 14.18 -10.36 4.58
CA PRO A 129 13.48 -9.36 5.37
C PRO A 129 13.82 -9.40 6.86
N ASP A 130 14.29 -10.54 7.38
CA ASP A 130 14.59 -10.72 8.81
C ASP A 130 15.97 -10.19 9.24
N THR A 131 16.82 -9.79 8.30
CA THR A 131 18.19 -9.34 8.61
C THR A 131 18.18 -7.85 8.95
N LEU A 132 18.24 -7.52 10.25
CA LEU A 132 18.14 -6.14 10.74
C LEU A 132 19.48 -5.54 11.19
N SER A 133 19.77 -4.32 10.74
CA SER A 133 20.85 -3.49 11.28
C SER A 133 20.57 -3.08 12.75
N VAL A 134 21.60 -2.58 13.46
CA VAL A 134 21.44 -2.06 14.84
C VAL A 134 20.39 -0.94 14.90
N GLN A 135 20.46 0.02 13.97
CA GLN A 135 19.51 1.14 13.90
C GLN A 135 18.08 0.67 13.56
N SER A 136 17.94 -0.31 12.68
CA SER A 136 16.65 -0.91 12.35
C SER A 136 16.04 -1.67 13.53
N ARG A 137 16.86 -2.33 14.36
CA ARG A 137 16.39 -2.96 15.61
C ARG A 137 15.81 -1.95 16.58
N LYS A 138 16.43 -0.78 16.74
CA LYS A 138 15.87 0.30 17.57
C LYS A 138 14.54 0.80 17.00
N ALA A 139 14.49 1.09 15.69
CA ALA A 139 13.24 1.53 15.06
C ALA A 139 12.11 0.49 15.18
N LYS A 140 12.43 -0.81 15.11
CA LYS A 140 11.48 -1.89 15.33
C LYS A 140 10.98 -1.95 16.79
N GLN A 141 11.85 -1.70 17.76
CA GLN A 141 11.47 -1.60 19.17
C GLN A 141 10.56 -0.38 19.41
N ASP A 142 10.90 0.77 18.85
CA ASP A 142 10.09 1.99 18.93
C ASP A 142 8.70 1.75 18.29
N ALA A 143 8.66 1.13 17.10
CA ALA A 143 7.41 0.77 16.42
C ALA A 143 6.52 -0.12 17.29
N LEU A 144 7.09 -1.16 17.90
CA LEU A 144 6.37 -2.06 18.78
C LEU A 144 5.84 -1.32 20.03
N TYR A 145 6.68 -0.47 20.63
CA TYR A 145 6.30 0.34 21.78
C TYR A 145 5.09 1.24 21.47
N PHE A 146 5.18 2.03 20.40
CA PHE A 146 4.10 2.93 20.00
C PHE A 146 2.83 2.16 19.60
N LYS A 147 2.97 1.04 18.87
CA LYS A 147 1.84 0.16 18.52
C LYS A 147 1.13 -0.36 19.77
N CYS A 148 1.88 -0.92 20.72
CA CYS A 148 1.30 -1.43 21.96
C CYS A 148 0.55 -0.33 22.71
N ARG A 149 1.14 0.85 22.84
CA ARG A 149 0.50 2.00 23.48
C ARG A 149 -0.79 2.43 22.76
N ALA A 150 -0.76 2.54 21.43
CA ALA A 150 -1.93 2.90 20.64
C ALA A 150 -3.07 1.88 20.84
N ILE A 151 -2.78 0.58 20.73
CA ILE A 151 -3.79 -0.49 20.90
C ILE A 151 -4.35 -0.50 22.33
N THR A 152 -3.49 -0.35 23.35
CA THR A 152 -3.95 -0.29 24.76
C THR A 152 -4.88 0.90 24.97
N GLU A 153 -4.53 2.08 24.45
CA GLU A 153 -5.34 3.29 24.62
C GLU A 153 -6.64 3.24 23.80
N ILE A 154 -6.62 2.68 22.58
CA ILE A 154 -7.85 2.37 21.83
C ILE A 154 -8.74 1.44 22.65
N SER A 155 -8.17 0.37 23.22
CA SER A 155 -8.94 -0.57 24.04
C SER A 155 -9.59 0.14 25.23
N CYS A 156 -8.90 1.06 25.91
CA CYS A 156 -9.49 1.86 26.97
C CYS A 156 -10.58 2.81 26.44
N ALA A 157 -10.32 3.54 25.36
CA ALA A 157 -11.25 4.47 24.74
C ALA A 157 -12.55 3.80 24.29
N LEU A 158 -12.51 2.53 23.86
CA LEU A 158 -13.70 1.77 23.47
C LEU A 158 -14.64 1.45 24.65
N HIS A 159 -14.19 1.56 25.90
CA HIS A 159 -15.02 1.39 27.09
C HIS A 159 -15.63 2.71 27.60
N ASP A 160 -15.28 3.84 26.98
CA ASP A 160 -15.76 5.18 27.31
C ASP A 160 -16.61 5.71 26.15
N VAL A 161 -17.90 5.97 26.40
CA VAL A 161 -18.85 6.39 25.35
C VAL A 161 -18.45 7.70 24.67
N THR A 162 -17.73 8.57 25.37
CA THR A 162 -17.23 9.86 24.87
C THR A 162 -15.96 9.70 24.03
N LEU A 163 -14.99 8.90 24.48
CA LEU A 163 -13.72 8.69 23.76
C LEU A 163 -13.84 7.74 22.56
N GLN A 164 -14.72 6.73 22.68
CA GLN A 164 -15.11 5.88 21.55
C GLN A 164 -15.63 6.72 20.38
N ARG A 165 -16.18 7.91 20.70
CA ARG A 165 -16.81 8.82 19.77
C ARG A 165 -15.88 9.91 19.19
N GLN A 166 -14.58 9.74 19.27
CA GLN A 166 -13.64 10.73 18.71
C GLN A 166 -13.13 10.32 17.33
N ASP A 167 -13.03 11.30 16.43
CA ASP A 167 -12.44 11.11 15.09
C ASP A 167 -11.00 10.61 15.16
N ALA A 168 -10.26 11.04 16.19
CA ALA A 168 -8.92 10.57 16.45
C ALA A 168 -8.86 9.05 16.70
N THR A 169 -9.86 8.47 17.38
CA THR A 169 -9.96 7.02 17.59
C THR A 169 -10.15 6.28 16.26
N VAL A 170 -11.04 6.77 15.37
CA VAL A 170 -11.24 6.16 14.04
C VAL A 170 -9.99 6.32 13.18
N ALA A 171 -9.40 7.52 13.15
CA ALA A 171 -8.17 7.80 12.41
C ALA A 171 -7.02 6.91 12.91
N SER A 172 -6.93 6.66 14.22
CA SER A 172 -5.94 5.75 14.80
C SER A 172 -6.12 4.32 14.30
N ILE A 173 -7.35 3.79 14.36
CA ILE A 173 -7.65 2.43 13.86
C ILE A 173 -7.42 2.34 12.34
N PHE A 174 -7.77 3.38 11.59
CA PHE A 174 -7.47 3.51 10.17
C PHE A 174 -5.97 3.41 9.89
N LEU A 175 -5.12 4.14 10.64
CA LEU A 175 -3.66 4.04 10.50
C LEU A 175 -3.11 2.66 10.90
N LEU A 176 -3.77 1.93 11.82
CA LEU A 176 -3.38 0.55 12.15
C LEU A 176 -3.57 -0.41 10.96
N VAL A 177 -4.54 -0.17 10.07
CA VAL A 177 -4.67 -0.94 8.82
C VAL A 177 -3.43 -0.78 7.92
N PHE A 178 -2.91 0.45 7.79
CA PHE A 178 -1.65 0.70 7.05
C PHE A 178 -0.43 0.15 7.78
N LEU A 179 -0.45 0.13 9.11
CA LEU A 179 0.62 -0.50 9.89
C LEU A 179 0.68 -2.00 9.60
N ASP A 180 -0.46 -2.67 9.45
CA ASP A 180 -0.48 -4.06 9.04
C ASP A 180 0.13 -4.25 7.64
N LEU A 181 -0.09 -3.36 6.67
CA LEU A 181 0.59 -3.42 5.35
C LEU A 181 2.12 -3.39 5.49
N LEU A 182 2.63 -2.56 6.40
CA LEU A 182 4.06 -2.47 6.68
C LEU A 182 4.60 -3.70 7.40
N GLU A 183 3.81 -4.37 8.26
CA GLU A 183 4.27 -5.52 9.03
C GLU A 183 4.15 -6.86 8.30
N SER A 184 3.02 -7.12 7.64
CA SER A 184 2.80 -8.38 6.92
C SER A 184 1.66 -8.37 5.91
N GLY A 185 0.62 -7.58 6.12
CA GLY A 185 -0.63 -7.62 5.36
C GLY A 185 -1.48 -8.86 5.63
N SER A 186 -1.35 -9.51 6.80
CA SER A 186 -2.04 -10.77 7.13
C SER A 186 -2.97 -10.64 8.33
N ASP A 187 -4.18 -11.19 8.21
CA ASP A 187 -5.24 -11.36 9.23
C ASP A 187 -5.69 -10.08 9.95
N ARG A 188 -4.81 -9.43 10.71
CA ARG A 188 -5.13 -8.35 11.67
C ARG A 188 -5.87 -7.15 11.06
N TRP A 189 -5.55 -6.84 9.81
CA TRP A 189 -6.12 -5.70 9.09
C TRP A 189 -7.65 -5.79 8.99
N ASN A 190 -8.23 -6.99 8.91
CA ASN A 190 -9.68 -7.17 8.78
C ASN A 190 -10.41 -6.78 10.08
N PHE A 191 -9.81 -7.01 11.24
CA PHE A 191 -10.36 -6.61 12.54
C PHE A 191 -10.29 -5.09 12.71
N HIS A 192 -9.20 -4.45 12.28
CA HIS A 192 -9.07 -3.00 12.30
C HIS A 192 -10.05 -2.33 11.33
N LEU A 193 -10.18 -2.86 10.11
CA LEU A 193 -11.16 -2.42 9.13
C LEU A 193 -12.58 -2.50 9.69
N GLU A 194 -12.97 -3.65 10.25
CA GLU A 194 -14.31 -3.85 10.80
C GLU A 194 -14.57 -2.99 12.03
N GLY A 195 -13.57 -2.83 12.90
CA GLY A 195 -13.64 -1.92 14.04
C GLY A 195 -13.89 -0.47 13.61
N ALA A 196 -13.14 0.02 12.62
CA ALA A 196 -13.31 1.37 12.09
C ALA A 196 -14.70 1.56 11.47
N LYS A 197 -15.16 0.63 10.64
CA LYS A 197 -16.50 0.66 10.02
C LYS A 197 -17.61 0.71 11.06
N ARG A 198 -17.52 -0.10 12.11
CA ARG A 198 -18.51 -0.11 13.20
C ARG A 198 -18.58 1.21 13.92
N LEU A 199 -17.44 1.84 14.23
CA LEU A 199 -17.41 3.15 14.86
C LEU A 199 -18.01 4.23 13.93
N MET A 200 -17.66 4.22 12.64
CA MET A 200 -18.23 5.13 11.64
C MET A 200 -19.74 5.02 11.51
N SER A 201 -20.29 3.81 11.58
CA SER A 201 -21.74 3.59 11.60
C SER A 201 -22.40 4.21 12.84
N LEU A 202 -21.80 4.04 14.03
CA LEU A 202 -22.29 4.63 15.28
C LEU A 202 -22.29 6.17 15.23
N PHE A 203 -21.29 6.78 14.60
CA PHE A 203 -21.24 8.23 14.40
C PHE A 203 -22.38 8.77 13.55
N ARG A 204 -22.68 8.08 12.45
CA ARG A 204 -23.76 8.50 11.53
C ARG A 204 -25.14 8.40 12.18
N ILE A 205 -25.38 7.35 12.97
CA ILE A 205 -26.64 7.19 13.71
C ILE A 205 -26.81 8.31 14.74
N SER A 206 -25.73 8.69 15.44
CA SER A 206 -25.77 9.73 16.48
C SER A 206 -25.83 11.16 15.92
N SER A 207 -25.55 11.35 14.62
CA SER A 207 -25.58 12.66 13.93
C SER A 207 -26.92 12.94 13.23
N GLN A 208 -27.92 12.07 13.40
CA GLN A 208 -29.30 12.36 13.01
C GLN A 208 -29.82 13.52 13.89
N PRO A 209 -30.48 14.54 13.32
CA PRO A 209 -30.83 15.76 14.04
C PRO A 209 -32.04 15.52 14.95
N GLU A 210 -31.79 14.96 16.13
CA GLU A 210 -32.68 15.12 17.28
C GLU A 210 -32.27 16.46 17.93
N ASP A 211 -33.06 17.51 17.68
CA ASP A 211 -32.90 18.87 18.21
C ASP A 211 -31.62 19.64 17.83
N GLY A 212 -31.61 20.28 16.65
CA GLY A 212 -31.10 21.64 16.32
C GLY A 212 -29.75 22.17 16.84
N ALA A 213 -28.97 21.41 17.59
CA ALA A 213 -27.81 21.83 18.37
C ALA A 213 -26.61 20.88 18.20
N GLY A 214 -26.57 20.11 17.11
CA GLY A 214 -25.39 19.34 16.73
C GLY A 214 -24.23 20.28 16.42
N GLN A 215 -23.09 20.12 17.11
CA GLN A 215 -21.86 20.84 16.78
C GLN A 215 -21.45 20.48 15.35
N ASP A 216 -21.37 21.48 14.47
CA ASP A 216 -20.74 21.33 13.16
C ASP A 216 -19.28 20.90 13.40
N PRO A 217 -18.86 19.67 12.97
CA PRO A 217 -17.50 19.19 13.17
C PRO A 217 -16.44 20.08 12.49
N GLY A 218 -16.86 21.01 11.64
CA GLY A 218 -16.00 21.89 10.90
C GLY A 218 -15.47 21.23 9.64
N ARG A 219 -15.16 22.06 8.64
CA ARG A 219 -14.82 21.61 7.27
C ARG A 219 -13.62 20.65 7.21
N THR A 220 -12.62 20.84 8.07
CA THR A 220 -11.40 20.01 8.07
C THR A 220 -11.67 18.60 8.59
N VAL A 221 -12.38 18.48 9.71
CA VAL A 221 -12.73 17.18 10.30
C VAL A 221 -13.64 16.41 9.36
N GLN A 222 -14.64 17.06 8.76
CA GLN A 222 -15.52 16.42 7.78
C GLN A 222 -14.74 15.88 6.57
N ARG A 223 -13.78 16.65 6.04
CA ARG A 223 -12.88 16.19 4.96
C ARG A 223 -12.07 14.95 5.35
N ILE A 224 -11.59 14.89 6.59
CA ILE A 224 -10.84 13.73 7.11
C ILE A 224 -11.76 12.51 7.23
N ARG A 225 -12.99 12.69 7.77
CA ARG A 225 -14.00 11.62 7.84
C ARG A 225 -14.34 11.06 6.46
N ASP A 226 -14.59 11.93 5.49
CA ASP A 226 -14.92 11.53 4.11
C ASP A 226 -13.75 10.82 3.43
N PHE A 227 -12.51 11.25 3.70
CA PHE A 227 -11.31 10.59 3.22
C PHE A 227 -11.17 9.19 3.81
N ILE A 228 -11.25 9.04 5.14
CA ILE A 228 -11.16 7.74 5.82
C ILE A 228 -12.25 6.80 5.32
N ALA A 229 -13.50 7.27 5.19
CA ALA A 229 -14.61 6.46 4.67
C ALA A 229 -14.28 5.86 3.30
N ARG A 230 -13.82 6.70 2.37
CA ARG A 230 -13.44 6.29 1.01
C ARG A 230 -12.29 5.30 1.01
N GLN A 231 -11.25 5.54 1.80
CA GLN A 231 -10.11 4.63 1.84
C GLN A 231 -10.48 3.29 2.47
N LEU A 232 -11.35 3.25 3.50
CA LEU A 232 -11.85 2.00 4.05
C LEU A 232 -12.70 1.22 3.04
N TYR A 233 -13.53 1.91 2.24
CA TYR A 233 -14.28 1.28 1.14
C TYR A 233 -13.35 0.64 0.09
N LEU A 234 -12.28 1.35 -0.28
CA LEU A 234 -11.26 0.85 -1.21
C LEU A 234 -10.53 -0.38 -0.63
N ILE A 235 -10.08 -0.30 0.63
CA ILE A 235 -9.40 -1.39 1.33
C ILE A 235 -10.31 -2.62 1.44
N GLU A 236 -11.57 -2.42 1.84
CA GLU A 236 -12.57 -3.48 1.93
C GLU A 236 -12.77 -4.17 0.57
N THR A 237 -12.99 -3.38 -0.48
CA THR A 237 -13.34 -3.89 -1.80
C THR A 237 -12.19 -4.68 -2.43
N LEU A 238 -11.00 -4.09 -2.48
CA LEU A 238 -9.85 -4.75 -3.09
C LEU A 238 -9.33 -5.88 -2.20
N GLY A 239 -9.28 -5.68 -0.88
CA GLY A 239 -8.89 -6.71 0.08
C GLY A 239 -9.80 -7.95 0.06
N SER A 240 -11.11 -7.76 -0.18
CA SER A 240 -12.08 -8.87 -0.31
C SER A 240 -11.71 -9.86 -1.41
N THR A 241 -10.92 -9.45 -2.42
CA THR A 241 -10.48 -10.31 -3.54
C THR A 241 -9.58 -11.45 -3.07
N PHE A 242 -8.74 -11.24 -2.05
CA PHE A 242 -7.67 -12.16 -1.65
C PHE A 242 -7.90 -12.86 -0.30
N VAL A 243 -9.11 -12.74 0.24
CA VAL A 243 -9.55 -13.45 1.45
C VAL A 243 -10.57 -14.54 1.13
N ARG A 244 -10.84 -15.39 2.11
CA ARG A 244 -11.89 -16.41 2.00
C ARG A 244 -13.26 -15.75 1.77
N PRO A 245 -14.14 -16.37 0.95
CA PRO A 245 -15.50 -15.87 0.73
C PRO A 245 -16.24 -15.59 2.04
N LYS A 246 -17.01 -14.51 2.08
CA LYS A 246 -17.82 -14.06 3.23
C LYS A 246 -17.04 -13.68 4.49
N LEU A 247 -15.71 -13.60 4.44
CA LEU A 247 -14.91 -13.22 5.61
C LEU A 247 -15.19 -11.78 6.04
N ILE A 248 -15.23 -10.86 5.07
CA ILE A 248 -15.38 -9.43 5.33
C ILE A 248 -16.85 -9.07 5.12
N PRO A 249 -17.58 -8.64 6.18
CA PRO A 249 -18.97 -8.25 6.04
C PRO A 249 -19.08 -6.99 5.20
N GLN A 250 -19.69 -7.07 4.03
CA GLN A 250 -19.89 -5.89 3.19
C GLN A 250 -21.02 -5.03 3.75
N TYR A 251 -20.75 -3.76 4.02
CA TYR A 251 -21.76 -2.80 4.45
C TYR A 251 -22.41 -2.14 3.24
N SER A 252 -23.66 -1.70 3.40
CA SER A 252 -24.34 -0.85 2.42
C SER A 252 -23.48 0.37 2.08
N SER A 253 -23.48 0.80 0.82
CA SER A 253 -22.83 2.04 0.36
C SER A 253 -23.25 3.28 1.19
N SER A 254 -24.41 3.21 1.86
CA SER A 254 -24.86 4.22 2.83
C SER A 254 -23.99 4.37 4.08
N VAL A 255 -23.10 3.43 4.41
CA VAL A 255 -22.08 3.60 5.47
C VAL A 255 -20.94 4.50 5.02
N TYR A 256 -20.65 4.46 3.72
CA TYR A 256 -19.60 5.27 3.12
C TYR A 256 -20.11 6.62 2.61
N ALA A 257 -21.44 6.83 2.48
CA ALA A 257 -22.10 7.96 1.79
C ALA A 257 -21.16 9.13 1.49
N ILE A 258 -20.68 9.13 0.26
CA ILE A 258 -19.63 9.98 -0.26
C ILE A 258 -20.33 11.12 -1.00
N SER A 259 -20.34 12.33 -0.45
CA SER A 259 -21.03 13.46 -1.08
C SER A 259 -20.11 14.36 -1.92
N SER A 260 -18.80 14.06 -1.98
CA SER A 260 -17.80 14.91 -2.63
C SER A 260 -17.10 14.18 -3.76
N GLN A 261 -16.90 14.89 -4.87
CA GLN A 261 -16.06 14.47 -5.98
C GLN A 261 -14.61 14.33 -5.50
N GLU A 262 -14.02 13.15 -5.69
CA GLU A 262 -12.64 12.86 -5.33
C GLU A 262 -11.67 13.50 -6.34
N THR A 263 -10.49 13.85 -5.82
CA THR A 263 -9.33 14.27 -6.62
C THR A 263 -8.29 13.15 -6.56
N VAL A 264 -7.48 12.97 -7.60
CA VAL A 264 -6.49 11.89 -7.63
C VAL A 264 -5.45 12.01 -6.51
N GLU A 265 -5.18 13.23 -6.06
CA GLU A 265 -4.32 13.59 -4.94
C GLU A 265 -4.91 13.18 -3.58
N GLN A 266 -6.16 12.74 -3.54
CA GLN A 266 -6.84 12.20 -2.35
C GLN A 266 -7.07 10.69 -2.44
N SER A 267 -6.63 10.05 -3.53
CA SER A 267 -6.77 8.61 -3.71
C SER A 267 -5.53 7.87 -3.22
N PHE A 268 -5.70 6.79 -2.46
CA PHE A 268 -4.61 5.91 -2.07
C PHE A 268 -4.00 5.19 -3.28
N LEU A 269 -4.84 4.50 -4.07
CA LEU A 269 -4.37 3.65 -5.17
C LEU A 269 -4.79 4.12 -6.56
N GLY A 270 -5.62 5.17 -6.69
CA GLY A 270 -6.02 5.70 -7.99
C GLY A 270 -6.92 4.77 -8.81
N CYS A 271 -7.51 3.75 -8.18
CA CYS A 271 -8.54 2.93 -8.82
C CYS A 271 -9.82 3.77 -8.99
N PRO A 272 -10.36 3.91 -10.22
CA PRO A 272 -11.62 4.61 -10.44
C PRO A 272 -12.74 4.01 -9.58
N GLU A 273 -13.52 4.86 -8.91
CA GLU A 273 -14.66 4.45 -8.07
C GLU A 273 -15.65 3.55 -8.84
N TYR A 274 -15.84 3.82 -10.14
CA TYR A 274 -16.65 2.99 -11.01
C TYR A 274 -16.16 1.53 -11.08
N LEU A 275 -14.85 1.32 -11.26
CA LEU A 275 -14.26 0.00 -11.30
C LEU A 275 -14.27 -0.64 -9.91
N LEU A 276 -14.08 0.15 -8.85
CA LEU A 276 -14.16 -0.31 -7.47
C LEU A 276 -15.56 -0.88 -7.16
N ASN A 277 -16.64 -0.15 -7.49
CA ASN A 277 -18.02 -0.60 -7.34
C ASN A 277 -18.29 -1.91 -8.11
N ALA A 278 -17.72 -2.03 -9.32
CA ALA A 278 -17.84 -3.24 -10.13
C ALA A 278 -17.10 -4.43 -9.48
N ILE A 279 -15.87 -4.23 -8.99
CA ILE A 279 -15.10 -5.25 -8.26
C ILE A 279 -15.83 -5.71 -7.00
N GLN A 280 -16.42 -4.79 -6.23
CA GLN A 280 -17.23 -5.12 -5.05
C GLN A 280 -18.40 -6.04 -5.43
N SER A 281 -19.11 -5.69 -6.52
CA SER A 281 -20.22 -6.49 -7.04
C SER A 281 -19.76 -7.89 -7.48
N LEU A 282 -18.59 -8.01 -8.10
CA LEU A 282 -17.99 -9.29 -8.44
C LEU A 282 -17.65 -10.12 -7.19
N SER A 283 -17.12 -9.50 -6.13
CA SER A 283 -16.86 -10.19 -4.85
C SER A 283 -18.14 -10.69 -4.18
N LEU A 284 -19.26 -9.95 -4.27
CA LEU A 284 -20.57 -10.43 -3.79
C LEU A 284 -21.06 -11.65 -4.59
N LYS A 285 -20.90 -11.63 -5.92
CA LYS A 285 -21.26 -12.76 -6.78
C LYS A 285 -20.37 -13.98 -6.51
N ARG A 286 -19.06 -13.77 -6.28
CA ARG A 286 -18.14 -14.83 -5.82
C ARG A 286 -18.62 -15.47 -4.51
N ASP A 287 -18.98 -14.65 -3.53
CA ASP A 287 -19.40 -15.14 -2.21
C ASP A 287 -20.73 -15.93 -2.30
N ALA A 288 -21.61 -15.54 -3.22
CA ALA A 288 -22.79 -16.32 -3.56
C ALA A 288 -22.42 -17.68 -4.17
N ALA A 289 -21.49 -17.73 -5.13
CA ALA A 289 -21.00 -18.98 -5.73
C ALA A 289 -20.39 -19.93 -4.69
N ALA A 290 -19.64 -19.40 -3.71
CA ALA A 290 -19.02 -20.19 -2.64
C ALA A 290 -20.04 -20.79 -1.64
N SER A 291 -21.29 -20.31 -1.64
CA SER A 291 -22.29 -20.70 -0.63
C SER A 291 -22.73 -22.15 -0.72
N GLY A 292 -22.44 -22.86 -1.82
CA GLY A 292 -22.73 -24.29 -1.97
C GLY A 292 -24.21 -24.67 -1.85
N VAL A 293 -25.12 -23.70 -1.81
CA VAL A 293 -26.56 -23.95 -1.89
C VAL A 293 -26.82 -24.56 -3.26
N LEU A 294 -27.59 -25.64 -3.32
CA LEU A 294 -28.11 -26.19 -4.58
C LEU A 294 -29.03 -25.13 -5.21
N LEU A 295 -28.41 -24.18 -5.90
CA LEU A 295 -29.10 -23.13 -6.62
C LEU A 295 -29.77 -23.78 -7.83
N ASP A 296 -31.06 -23.49 -7.99
CA ASP A 296 -31.77 -23.87 -9.21
C ASP A 296 -31.04 -23.29 -10.44
N GLN A 297 -31.10 -24.01 -11.56
CA GLN A 297 -30.45 -23.66 -12.82
C GLN A 297 -30.84 -22.26 -13.29
N ALA A 298 -32.09 -21.83 -13.01
CA ALA A 298 -32.56 -20.48 -13.28
C ALA A 298 -31.79 -19.41 -12.49
N ILE A 299 -31.48 -19.67 -11.22
CA ILE A 299 -30.74 -18.74 -10.36
C ILE A 299 -29.28 -18.66 -10.80
N ILE A 300 -28.66 -19.80 -11.11
CA ILE A 300 -27.30 -19.85 -11.68
C ILE A 300 -27.23 -19.03 -12.99
N SER A 301 -28.21 -19.24 -13.88
CA SER A 301 -28.30 -18.48 -15.13
C SER A 301 -28.44 -16.98 -14.90
N ASN A 302 -29.23 -16.56 -13.90
CA ASN A 302 -29.36 -15.15 -13.52
C ASN A 302 -28.04 -14.59 -12.98
N HIS A 303 -27.33 -15.31 -12.10
CA HIS A 303 -26.03 -14.88 -11.61
C HIS A 303 -25.01 -14.71 -12.75
N ILE A 304 -24.94 -15.67 -13.68
CA ILE A 304 -24.07 -15.59 -14.85
C ILE A 304 -24.43 -14.37 -15.71
N GLN A 305 -25.72 -14.18 -16.00
CA GLN A 305 -26.17 -13.06 -16.84
C GLN A 305 -25.90 -11.69 -16.18
N ASP A 306 -26.16 -11.56 -14.87
CA ASP A 306 -25.84 -10.35 -14.12
C ASP A 306 -24.34 -10.07 -14.13
N THR A 307 -23.52 -11.11 -13.94
CA THR A 307 -22.06 -10.98 -13.94
C THR A 307 -21.55 -10.57 -15.32
N ARG A 308 -22.11 -11.11 -16.42
CA ARG A 308 -21.80 -10.65 -17.78
C ARG A 308 -22.14 -9.18 -18.00
N ARG A 309 -23.28 -8.70 -17.51
CA ARG A 309 -23.63 -7.27 -17.61
C ARG A 309 -22.61 -6.40 -16.88
N ILE A 310 -22.12 -6.84 -15.70
CA ILE A 310 -21.05 -6.15 -14.98
C ILE A 310 -19.77 -6.12 -15.83
N LEU A 311 -19.38 -7.25 -16.43
CA LEU A 311 -18.19 -7.33 -17.28
C LEU A 311 -18.30 -6.46 -18.54
N GLU A 312 -19.45 -6.45 -19.22
CA GLU A 312 -19.73 -5.55 -20.34
C GLU A 312 -19.61 -4.09 -19.93
N SER A 313 -20.10 -3.76 -18.74
CA SER A 313 -20.00 -2.42 -18.14
C SER A 313 -18.54 -2.02 -17.88
N ILE A 314 -17.73 -2.92 -17.31
CA ILE A 314 -16.29 -2.73 -17.10
C ILE A 314 -15.58 -2.55 -18.44
N GLN A 315 -15.89 -3.38 -19.43
CA GLN A 315 -15.29 -3.33 -20.77
C GLN A 315 -15.55 -1.98 -21.46
N ASN A 316 -16.74 -1.40 -21.26
CA ASN A 316 -17.13 -0.12 -21.84
C ASN A 316 -16.62 1.10 -21.05
N PHE A 317 -16.01 0.91 -19.88
CA PHE A 317 -15.43 2.01 -19.11
C PHE A 317 -14.25 2.65 -19.85
N ASP A 318 -14.32 3.96 -20.07
CA ASP A 318 -13.28 4.74 -20.74
C ASP A 318 -12.31 5.35 -19.72
N CYS A 319 -11.16 4.68 -19.59
CA CYS A 319 -10.06 5.07 -18.73
C CYS A 319 -9.46 6.44 -19.06
N TYR A 320 -9.41 6.82 -20.34
CA TYR A 320 -8.84 8.09 -20.77
C TYR A 320 -9.80 9.24 -20.44
N THR A 321 -11.08 9.07 -20.76
CA THR A 321 -12.12 10.05 -20.41
C THR A 321 -12.21 10.23 -18.90
N TRP A 322 -12.10 9.15 -18.11
CA TRP A 322 -11.98 9.25 -16.66
C TRP A 322 -10.74 10.06 -16.24
N ALA A 323 -9.53 9.68 -16.68
CA ALA A 323 -8.29 10.33 -16.25
C ALA A 323 -8.22 11.82 -16.64
N SER A 324 -8.76 12.18 -17.81
CA SER A 324 -8.79 13.56 -18.29
C SER A 324 -9.85 14.42 -17.60
N SER A 325 -10.96 13.84 -17.14
CA SER A 325 -12.06 14.56 -16.48
C SER A 325 -11.86 14.81 -14.98
N LEU A 326 -10.84 14.20 -14.37
CA LEU A 326 -10.54 14.41 -12.94
C LEU A 326 -10.31 15.90 -12.64
N PRO A 327 -10.85 16.46 -11.54
CA PRO A 327 -10.61 17.86 -11.19
C PRO A 327 -9.11 18.15 -11.04
N GLN A 328 -8.65 19.29 -11.55
CA GLN A 328 -7.29 19.78 -11.32
C GLN A 328 -7.36 20.94 -10.33
N THR A 329 -6.48 20.94 -9.33
CA THR A 329 -6.32 22.11 -8.46
C THR A 329 -5.11 22.92 -8.92
N HIS A 330 -5.12 24.24 -8.70
CA HIS A 330 -4.02 25.13 -9.11
C HIS A 330 -2.66 24.80 -8.46
N HIS A 331 -2.62 23.91 -7.47
CA HIS A 331 -1.43 23.49 -6.74
C HIS A 331 -1.09 22.00 -6.95
N SER A 332 -1.78 21.32 -7.87
CA SER A 332 -1.53 19.92 -8.18
C SER A 332 -0.22 19.78 -8.98
N PRO A 333 0.66 18.80 -8.68
CA PRO A 333 1.76 18.46 -9.57
C PRO A 333 1.23 18.08 -10.95
N ASP A 334 2.03 18.29 -12.01
CA ASP A 334 1.68 17.89 -13.37
C ASP A 334 1.39 16.38 -13.40
N ARG A 335 0.11 16.03 -13.47
CA ARG A 335 -0.34 14.63 -13.51
C ARG A 335 -0.18 14.11 -14.92
N ASP A 336 0.46 12.96 -15.07
CA ASP A 336 0.54 12.29 -16.35
C ASP A 336 -0.77 11.54 -16.61
N ILE A 337 -1.68 12.18 -17.36
CA ILE A 337 -2.98 11.63 -17.75
C ILE A 337 -2.81 10.28 -18.46
N GLY A 338 -1.79 10.15 -19.32
CA GLY A 338 -1.50 8.91 -20.02
C GLY A 338 -1.14 7.80 -19.05
N ARG A 339 -0.30 8.08 -18.06
CA ARG A 339 0.09 7.11 -17.04
C ARG A 339 -1.06 6.73 -16.11
N LEU A 340 -1.90 7.69 -15.72
CA LEU A 340 -3.13 7.42 -14.97
C LEU A 340 -4.11 6.55 -15.77
N CYS A 341 -4.24 6.80 -17.07
CA CYS A 341 -5.03 5.96 -17.97
C CYS A 341 -4.53 4.51 -17.90
N ILE A 342 -3.22 4.28 -18.07
CA ILE A 342 -2.61 2.95 -17.96
C ILE A 342 -2.85 2.29 -16.60
N LEU A 343 -2.74 3.04 -15.49
CA LEU A 343 -3.05 2.52 -14.16
C LEU A 343 -4.51 2.07 -14.07
N SER A 344 -5.45 2.90 -14.48
CA SER A 344 -6.88 2.53 -14.48
C SER A 344 -7.22 1.39 -15.44
N GLU A 345 -6.54 1.31 -16.58
CA GLU A 345 -6.66 0.18 -17.51
C GLU A 345 -6.18 -1.12 -16.85
N SER A 346 -5.11 -1.08 -16.05
CA SER A 346 -4.64 -2.27 -15.34
C SER A 346 -5.68 -2.79 -14.33
N TYR A 347 -6.37 -1.90 -13.62
CA TYR A 347 -7.51 -2.27 -12.77
C TYR A 347 -8.68 -2.81 -13.58
N LYS A 348 -9.00 -2.21 -14.72
CA LYS A 348 -10.05 -2.65 -15.64
C LYS A 348 -9.80 -4.08 -16.12
N ILE A 349 -8.61 -4.36 -16.65
CA ILE A 349 -8.25 -5.70 -17.14
C ILE A 349 -8.21 -6.72 -15.98
N GLY A 350 -7.68 -6.35 -14.81
CA GLY A 350 -7.71 -7.20 -13.63
C GLY A 350 -9.14 -7.53 -13.16
N ALA A 351 -10.06 -6.56 -13.22
CA ALA A 351 -11.47 -6.77 -12.87
C ALA A 351 -12.18 -7.68 -13.88
N LEU A 352 -11.88 -7.56 -15.18
CA LEU A 352 -12.37 -8.49 -16.20
C LEU A 352 -11.91 -9.92 -15.92
N LEU A 353 -10.61 -10.13 -15.68
CA LEU A 353 -10.06 -11.44 -15.31
C LEU A 353 -10.76 -12.01 -14.07
N TYR A 354 -10.88 -11.21 -13.01
CA TYR A 354 -11.57 -11.63 -11.79
C TYR A 354 -13.03 -12.02 -12.05
N GLY A 355 -13.77 -11.25 -12.83
CA GLY A 355 -15.18 -11.55 -13.13
C GLY A 355 -15.37 -12.77 -14.04
N GLU A 356 -14.45 -13.03 -14.97
CA GLU A 356 -14.45 -14.29 -15.76
C GLU A 356 -14.31 -15.50 -14.84
N ARG A 357 -13.42 -15.44 -13.83
CA ARG A 357 -13.30 -16.50 -12.81
C ARG A 357 -14.60 -16.68 -12.01
N VAL A 358 -15.30 -15.59 -11.70
CA VAL A 358 -16.60 -15.65 -11.02
C VAL A 358 -17.67 -16.33 -11.89
N ILE A 359 -17.72 -16.03 -13.19
CA ILE A 359 -18.63 -16.72 -14.13
C ILE A 359 -18.33 -18.22 -14.18
N GLU A 360 -17.06 -18.58 -14.30
CA GLU A 360 -16.61 -19.97 -14.34
C GLU A 360 -17.01 -20.76 -13.08
N ALA A 361 -16.92 -20.13 -11.91
CA ALA A 361 -17.37 -20.73 -10.66
C ALA A 361 -18.87 -21.05 -10.63
N PHE A 362 -19.71 -20.29 -11.34
CA PHE A 362 -21.13 -20.61 -11.50
C PHE A 362 -21.39 -21.64 -12.60
N ALA A 363 -20.64 -21.56 -13.71
CA ALA A 363 -20.84 -22.42 -14.87
C ALA A 363 -20.22 -23.81 -14.70
N SER A 364 -19.33 -24.00 -13.73
CA SER A 364 -18.38 -25.13 -13.67
C SER A 364 -17.61 -25.31 -14.99
N CYS A 365 -17.54 -24.21 -15.76
CA CYS A 365 -16.84 -23.95 -17.01
C CYS A 365 -15.37 -23.58 -16.77
N THR A 366 -14.50 -23.69 -17.76
CA THR A 366 -13.09 -23.33 -17.65
C THR A 366 -12.61 -22.80 -18.99
N THR A 367 -12.16 -21.55 -19.02
CA THR A 367 -11.66 -20.88 -20.23
C THR A 367 -10.29 -20.25 -20.00
N VAL A 368 -9.38 -20.48 -20.94
CA VAL A 368 -8.04 -19.91 -20.89
C VAL A 368 -8.11 -18.42 -21.24
N GLN A 369 -7.65 -17.55 -20.33
CA GLN A 369 -7.70 -16.09 -20.47
C GLN A 369 -6.32 -15.48 -20.80
N ASP A 370 -5.52 -16.20 -21.59
CA ASP A 370 -4.13 -15.82 -21.91
C ASP A 370 -4.03 -14.41 -22.53
N GLY A 371 -5.02 -14.01 -23.33
CA GLY A 371 -5.06 -12.68 -23.95
C GLY A 371 -5.16 -11.55 -22.91
N LEU A 372 -6.11 -11.64 -21.99
CA LEU A 372 -6.30 -10.64 -20.93
C LEU A 372 -5.11 -10.65 -19.94
N ALA A 373 -4.59 -11.82 -19.59
CA ALA A 373 -3.42 -11.92 -18.72
C ALA A 373 -2.17 -11.28 -19.35
N CYS A 374 -1.91 -11.53 -20.65
CA CYS A 374 -0.81 -10.90 -21.36
C CYS A 374 -0.98 -9.38 -21.45
N GLU A 375 -2.20 -8.90 -21.69
CA GLU A 375 -2.51 -7.47 -21.74
C GLU A 375 -2.28 -6.79 -20.38
N LEU A 376 -2.72 -7.42 -19.28
CA LEU A 376 -2.47 -6.91 -17.93
C LEU A 376 -0.97 -6.80 -17.64
N ILE A 377 -0.21 -7.83 -17.99
CA ILE A 377 1.25 -7.84 -17.84
C ILE A 377 1.90 -6.75 -18.69
N ARG A 378 1.40 -6.48 -19.91
CA ARG A 378 1.87 -5.39 -20.77
C ARG A 378 1.64 -4.03 -20.11
N LEU A 379 0.48 -3.78 -19.53
CA LEU A 379 0.18 -2.55 -18.80
C LEU A 379 1.10 -2.37 -17.59
N ILE A 380 1.30 -3.43 -16.80
CA ILE A 380 2.26 -3.43 -15.68
C ILE A 380 3.69 -3.15 -16.18
N ALA A 381 4.09 -3.69 -17.33
CA ALA A 381 5.39 -3.43 -17.94
C ALA A 381 5.59 -1.98 -18.38
N ILE A 382 4.53 -1.24 -18.67
CA ILE A 382 4.59 0.20 -18.90
C ILE A 382 4.80 0.94 -17.57
N LEU A 383 4.11 0.53 -16.50
CA LEU A 383 4.18 1.16 -15.17
C LEU A 383 5.45 0.84 -14.37
N LYS A 384 6.14 -0.26 -14.67
CA LYS A 384 7.25 -0.82 -13.86
C LYS A 384 8.40 0.14 -13.51
N ASP A 385 8.60 1.20 -14.28
CA ASP A 385 9.68 2.17 -14.11
C ASP A 385 9.15 3.51 -13.53
N ASP A 386 7.83 3.63 -13.35
CA ASP A 386 7.17 4.76 -12.71
C ASP A 386 6.99 4.47 -11.22
N ARG A 387 7.93 4.96 -10.40
CA ARG A 387 7.91 4.77 -8.93
C ARG A 387 6.66 5.36 -8.27
N THR A 388 6.01 6.35 -8.89
CA THR A 388 4.81 7.01 -8.34
C THR A 388 3.60 6.11 -8.50
N LEU A 389 3.45 5.43 -9.63
CA LEU A 389 2.25 4.65 -9.94
C LEU A 389 2.43 3.14 -9.75
N LEU A 390 3.65 2.60 -9.83
CA LEU A 390 3.88 1.18 -9.59
C LEU A 390 3.42 0.76 -8.18
N LYS A 391 3.65 1.62 -7.18
CA LYS A 391 3.19 1.42 -5.79
C LYS A 391 1.65 1.38 -5.64
N CYS A 392 0.91 1.75 -6.69
CA CYS A 392 -0.55 1.67 -6.73
C CYS A 392 -1.04 0.40 -7.46
N ALA A 393 -0.15 -0.45 -7.96
CA ALA A 393 -0.51 -1.56 -8.85
C ALA A 393 -0.37 -2.95 -8.19
N LEU A 394 -0.30 -3.06 -6.86
CA LEU A 394 -0.12 -4.37 -6.20
C LEU A 394 -1.29 -5.31 -6.48
N TRP A 395 -2.53 -4.82 -6.40
CA TRP A 395 -3.72 -5.62 -6.71
C TRP A 395 -3.69 -6.14 -8.17
N PRO A 396 -3.49 -5.28 -9.21
CA PRO A 396 -3.27 -5.75 -10.59
C PRO A 396 -2.11 -6.75 -10.74
N ILE A 397 -0.97 -6.53 -10.08
CA ILE A 397 0.19 -7.44 -10.12
C ILE A 397 -0.16 -8.81 -9.55
N CYS A 398 -0.90 -8.86 -8.44
CA CYS A 398 -1.33 -10.12 -7.84
C CYS A 398 -2.30 -10.88 -8.75
N ILE A 399 -3.28 -10.19 -9.36
CA ILE A 399 -4.18 -10.81 -10.34
C ILE A 399 -3.39 -11.38 -11.53
N ALA A 400 -2.47 -10.60 -12.10
CA ALA A 400 -1.60 -11.08 -13.18
C ALA A 400 -0.76 -12.30 -12.74
N GLY A 401 -0.27 -12.31 -11.50
CA GLY A 401 0.49 -13.41 -10.94
C GLY A 401 -0.31 -14.70 -10.79
N LEU A 402 -1.58 -14.59 -10.39
CA LEU A 402 -2.49 -15.73 -10.25
C LEU A 402 -2.92 -16.28 -11.62
N GLU A 403 -2.96 -15.43 -12.64
CA GLU A 403 -3.37 -15.79 -13.99
C GLU A 403 -2.20 -16.24 -14.89
N CYS A 404 -0.96 -15.88 -14.56
CA CYS A 404 0.19 -16.21 -15.40
C CYS A 404 0.57 -17.69 -15.36
N ARG A 405 0.93 -18.23 -16.53
CA ARG A 405 1.28 -19.65 -16.70
C ARG A 405 2.73 -19.86 -17.08
N ARG A 406 3.37 -18.85 -17.66
CA ARG A 406 4.71 -18.97 -18.23
C ARG A 406 5.77 -18.50 -17.24
N GLN A 407 6.91 -19.18 -17.23
CA GLN A 407 8.00 -18.86 -16.30
C GLN A 407 8.59 -17.46 -16.51
N ASP A 408 8.64 -16.97 -17.76
CA ASP A 408 9.10 -15.61 -18.07
C ASP A 408 8.20 -14.54 -17.46
N GLN A 409 6.87 -14.73 -17.49
CA GLN A 409 5.89 -13.86 -16.84
C GLN A 409 6.04 -13.88 -15.31
N ARG A 410 6.19 -15.06 -14.71
CA ARG A 410 6.43 -15.22 -13.27
C ARG A 410 7.69 -14.50 -12.79
N ASN A 411 8.78 -14.61 -13.55
CA ASN A 411 10.03 -13.90 -13.29
C ASN A 411 9.85 -12.38 -13.40
N PHE A 412 9.16 -11.92 -14.44
CA PHE A 412 8.87 -10.50 -14.65
C PHE A 412 8.06 -9.90 -13.48
N LEU A 413 6.98 -10.58 -13.06
CA LEU A 413 6.13 -10.13 -11.96
C LEU A 413 6.85 -10.15 -10.61
N THR A 414 7.73 -11.13 -10.38
CA THR A 414 8.61 -11.15 -9.20
C THR A 414 9.51 -9.91 -9.17
N GLY A 415 10.11 -9.55 -10.31
CA GLY A 415 10.90 -8.32 -10.42
C GLY A 415 10.08 -7.03 -10.24
N CYS A 416 8.78 -7.04 -10.55
CA CYS A 416 7.89 -5.91 -10.24
C CYS A 416 7.64 -5.79 -8.73
N LEU A 417 7.43 -6.90 -8.03
CA LEU A 417 7.26 -6.93 -6.58
C LEU A 417 8.53 -6.49 -5.84
N GLU A 418 9.72 -6.83 -6.36
CA GLU A 418 10.99 -6.30 -5.85
C GLU A 418 11.05 -4.78 -5.91
N ARG A 419 10.77 -4.18 -7.07
CA ARG A 419 10.77 -2.72 -7.22
C ARG A 419 9.72 -2.06 -6.36
N PHE A 420 8.53 -2.66 -6.29
CA PHE A 420 7.47 -2.20 -5.41
C PHE A 420 7.97 -2.15 -3.96
N TRP A 421 8.64 -3.20 -3.49
CA TRP A 421 9.27 -3.22 -2.17
C TRP A 421 10.34 -2.14 -2.00
N GLU A 422 11.20 -1.93 -2.99
CA GLU A 422 12.23 -0.86 -2.95
C GLU A 422 11.62 0.53 -2.79
N ASP A 423 10.46 0.78 -3.42
CA ASP A 423 9.78 2.07 -3.38
C ASP A 423 8.93 2.26 -2.11
N THR A 424 8.41 1.18 -1.52
CA THR A 424 7.39 1.27 -0.46
C THR A 424 7.83 0.76 0.91
N SER A 425 8.78 -0.17 0.96
CA SER A 425 9.18 -0.89 2.17
C SER A 425 7.99 -1.52 2.92
N CYS A 426 6.91 -1.90 2.22
CA CYS A 426 5.75 -2.58 2.79
C CYS A 426 5.93 -4.11 2.75
N LEU A 427 5.92 -4.78 3.91
CA LEU A 427 6.20 -6.22 3.98
C LEU A 427 5.11 -7.08 3.34
N ASN A 428 3.88 -6.56 3.18
CA ASN A 428 2.82 -7.26 2.46
C ASN A 428 3.22 -7.63 1.02
N VAL A 429 4.10 -6.87 0.38
CA VAL A 429 4.60 -7.14 -0.98
C VAL A 429 5.51 -8.36 -1.03
N ILE A 430 6.36 -8.52 -0.02
CA ILE A 430 7.21 -9.72 0.11
C ILE A 430 6.32 -10.95 0.33
N ASN A 431 5.26 -10.80 1.12
CA ASN A 431 4.31 -11.90 1.31
C ASN A 431 3.51 -12.19 0.05
N ALA A 432 3.11 -11.17 -0.74
CA ALA A 432 2.51 -11.36 -2.06
C ALA A 432 3.39 -12.24 -2.96
N ALA A 433 4.70 -11.96 -3.02
CA ALA A 433 5.65 -12.75 -3.79
C ALA A 433 5.72 -14.21 -3.31
N LYS A 434 5.78 -14.44 -1.99
CA LYS A 434 5.79 -15.79 -1.40
C LYS A 434 4.50 -16.56 -1.69
N ILE A 435 3.35 -15.89 -1.63
CA ILE A 435 2.04 -16.48 -1.91
C ILE A 435 1.97 -16.91 -3.38
N LEU A 436 2.36 -16.03 -4.30
CA LEU A 436 2.39 -16.34 -5.73
C LEU A 436 3.35 -17.50 -6.05
N GLN A 437 4.55 -17.50 -5.47
CA GLN A 437 5.50 -18.61 -5.64
C GLN A 437 4.93 -19.94 -5.14
N LYS A 438 4.30 -19.94 -3.97
CA LYS A 438 3.63 -21.13 -3.42
C LYS A 438 2.48 -21.59 -4.32
N TYR A 439 1.68 -20.65 -4.83
CA TYR A 439 0.59 -20.95 -5.76
C TYR A 439 1.11 -21.57 -7.06
N TRP A 440 2.17 -21.01 -7.67
CA TRP A 440 2.79 -21.55 -8.88
C TRP A 440 3.33 -22.97 -8.68
N GLN A 441 3.98 -23.24 -7.54
CA GLN A 441 4.46 -24.58 -7.22
C GLN A 441 3.32 -25.61 -7.09
N GLN A 442 2.18 -25.21 -6.52
CA GLN A 442 1.01 -26.06 -6.40
C GLN A 442 0.33 -26.31 -7.75
N ALA A 443 0.20 -25.25 -8.56
CA ALA A 443 -0.38 -25.33 -9.90
C ALA A 443 0.43 -26.27 -10.82
N ASP A 444 1.77 -26.19 -10.77
CA ASP A 444 2.65 -27.02 -11.58
C ASP A 444 2.69 -28.49 -11.10
N GLY A 445 2.49 -28.74 -9.80
CA GLY A 445 2.68 -30.06 -9.18
C GLY A 445 1.42 -30.92 -9.03
N LEU A 446 0.23 -30.33 -8.86
CA LEU A 446 -0.99 -31.07 -8.46
C LEU A 446 -2.06 -31.16 -9.56
N GLY A 447 -1.85 -30.56 -10.74
CA GLY A 447 -2.90 -30.48 -11.75
C GLY A 447 -4.17 -29.78 -11.25
N GLY A 448 -4.03 -28.88 -10.28
CA GLY A 448 -5.15 -28.18 -9.65
C GLY A 448 -5.87 -27.24 -10.63
N ASP A 449 -7.17 -27.08 -10.44
CA ASP A 449 -7.99 -26.21 -11.29
C ASP A 449 -7.54 -24.74 -11.17
N PRO A 450 -7.09 -24.09 -12.25
CA PRO A 450 -6.52 -22.73 -12.23
C PRO A 450 -7.42 -21.66 -11.59
N TRP A 451 -8.73 -21.85 -11.65
CA TRP A 451 -9.77 -20.86 -11.32
C TRP A 451 -10.12 -20.83 -9.83
N GLN A 452 -9.71 -21.85 -9.07
CA GLN A 452 -10.04 -21.95 -7.65
C GLN A 452 -9.32 -20.91 -6.81
N TRP A 453 -8.38 -20.14 -7.36
CA TRP A 453 -7.66 -19.10 -6.60
C TRP A 453 -8.63 -18.10 -5.97
N ILE A 454 -9.76 -17.78 -6.62
CA ILE A 454 -10.77 -16.85 -6.07
C ILE A 454 -11.35 -17.34 -4.73
N PHE A 455 -11.29 -18.64 -4.45
CA PHE A 455 -11.72 -19.27 -3.20
C PHE A 455 -10.55 -19.71 -2.31
N ALA A 456 -9.45 -20.15 -2.92
CA ALA A 456 -8.35 -20.85 -2.25
C ALA A 456 -7.21 -19.91 -1.81
N ILE A 457 -7.12 -18.69 -2.35
CA ILE A 457 -6.01 -17.78 -2.03
C ILE A 457 -5.96 -17.42 -0.55
N GLY A 458 -7.12 -17.21 0.10
CA GLY A 458 -7.21 -17.01 1.55
C GLY A 458 -6.91 -18.27 2.38
N CYS A 459 -6.85 -19.45 1.74
CA CYS A 459 -6.41 -20.69 2.38
C CYS A 459 -4.88 -20.89 2.30
N LEU A 460 -4.15 -20.02 1.59
CA LEU A 460 -2.69 -20.06 1.49
C LEU A 460 -1.98 -19.45 2.71
N GLY A 461 -2.51 -19.69 3.91
CA GLY A 461 -1.83 -19.50 5.19
C GLY A 461 -2.35 -18.34 6.05
N ALA A 462 -3.04 -17.36 5.48
CA ALA A 462 -3.65 -16.23 6.18
C ALA A 462 -4.69 -15.53 5.29
N ASP A 463 -5.47 -14.62 5.88
CA ASP A 463 -6.35 -13.71 5.16
C ASP A 463 -5.58 -12.43 4.76
N TRP A 464 -5.26 -12.29 3.46
CA TRP A 464 -4.26 -11.34 2.98
C TRP A 464 -4.83 -10.00 2.46
N LEU A 465 -4.12 -8.91 2.73
CA LEU A 465 -4.33 -7.58 2.16
C LEU A 465 -3.23 -7.26 1.13
N LEU A 466 -3.49 -7.57 -0.13
CA LEU A 466 -2.55 -7.44 -1.25
C LEU A 466 -2.89 -6.24 -2.14
N ILE A 467 -2.85 -5.04 -1.55
CA ILE A 467 -3.19 -3.77 -2.21
C ILE A 467 -2.08 -2.73 -2.07
#